data_AF-A0A7L0M871-F1
#
_entry.id   AF-A0A7L0M871-F1
#
_cell.length_a   1.000
_cell.length_b   1.000
_cell.length_c   1.000
_cell.angle_alpha   90.00
_cell.angle_beta   90.00
_cell.angle_gamma   90.00
#
_symmetry.space_group_name_H-M   'P 1'
#
loop_
_entity.id
_entity.type
_entity.pdbx_description
1 polymer ?
#
loop_
_entity_poly.entity_id
_entity_poly.type
_entity_poly.pdbx_seq_one_letter_code
_entity_poly.pdbx_strand_id
1 'polypeptide(L)'
;PLQTSFNLDGGRSQELSRFYQLAQQHRDFYRDRSGMLYIHPFFVLPMKEKERYPHLLDIPLLSAKTHWHLRRVSPLNIPTYQTFPSGKRISTKERQNRNTYFEYRA
;
A
#
# COMPACT_ATOMS: atom_id res chain seq x y z
N PRO A 1 8.73 51.17 -13.35
CA PRO A 1 9.80 50.54 -12.54
C PRO A 1 10.57 51.62 -11.73
N LEU A 2 10.38 51.65 -10.41
CA LEU A 2 11.10 52.55 -9.52
C LEU A 2 12.49 51.97 -9.25
N GLN A 3 13.50 52.44 -9.98
CA GLN A 3 14.90 52.11 -9.73
C GLN A 3 15.43 53.03 -8.63
N THR A 4 15.76 52.45 -7.48
CA THR A 4 16.54 53.14 -6.43
C THR A 4 17.98 52.64 -6.52
N SER A 5 18.95 53.53 -6.32
CA SER A 5 20.38 53.27 -6.51
C SER A 5 20.96 52.14 -5.63
N PHE A 6 20.18 51.63 -4.66
CA PHE A 6 20.61 50.61 -3.70
C PHE A 6 19.82 49.30 -3.79
N ASN A 7 18.78 49.19 -4.63
CA ASN A 7 17.97 47.97 -4.72
C ASN A 7 17.70 47.58 -6.17
N LEU A 8 18.52 46.67 -6.70
CA LEU A 8 18.26 45.96 -7.97
C LEU A 8 17.04 45.01 -7.86
N ASP A 9 16.56 44.74 -6.64
CA ASP A 9 15.60 43.69 -6.29
C ASP A 9 14.16 44.19 -6.04
N GLY A 10 13.77 45.33 -6.62
CA GLY A 10 12.40 45.87 -6.48
C GLY A 10 11.30 44.92 -6.97
N GLY A 11 11.60 44.06 -7.96
CA GLY A 11 10.71 42.98 -8.38
C GLY A 11 10.64 41.85 -7.36
N ARG A 12 11.80 41.43 -6.82
CA ARG A 12 11.91 40.37 -5.81
C ARG A 12 11.19 40.73 -4.52
N SER A 13 11.25 41.98 -4.07
CA SER A 13 10.51 42.41 -2.87
C SER A 13 8.99 42.36 -3.08
N GLN A 14 8.53 42.65 -4.30
CA GLN A 14 7.11 42.55 -4.65
C GLN A 14 6.66 41.09 -4.77
N GLU A 15 7.51 40.20 -5.28
CA GLU A 15 7.28 38.74 -5.28
C GLU A 15 7.22 38.18 -3.85
N LEU A 16 8.17 38.57 -3.00
CA LEU A 16 8.20 38.19 -1.58
C LEU A 16 6.97 38.70 -0.81
N SER A 17 6.46 39.88 -1.16
CA SER A 17 5.22 40.41 -0.55
C SER A 17 4.00 39.52 -0.81
N ARG A 18 3.99 38.82 -1.96
CA ARG A 18 2.89 37.93 -2.37
C ARG A 18 3.18 36.46 -2.09
N PHE A 19 4.43 36.11 -1.79
CA PHE A 19 4.89 34.74 -1.59
C PHE A 19 4.04 34.00 -0.55
N TYR A 20 3.71 34.67 0.57
CA TYR A 20 2.88 34.07 1.61
C TYR A 20 1.49 33.67 1.09
N GLN A 21 0.82 34.55 0.34
CA GLN A 21 -0.50 34.26 -0.25
C GLN A 21 -0.43 33.11 -1.26
N LEU A 22 0.55 33.13 -2.17
CA LEU A 22 0.74 32.06 -3.15
C LEU A 22 0.99 30.71 -2.47
N ALA A 23 1.83 30.68 -1.44
CA ALA A 23 2.12 29.47 -0.69
C ALA A 23 0.86 28.87 -0.02
N GLN A 24 -0.06 29.70 0.48
CA GLN A 24 -1.33 29.22 1.02
C GLN A 24 -2.27 28.69 -0.07
N GLN A 25 -2.38 29.36 -1.22
CA GLN A 25 -3.17 28.87 -2.36
C GLN A 25 -2.70 27.49 -2.83
N HIS A 26 -1.38 27.27 -2.90
CA HIS A 26 -0.84 25.96 -3.23
C HIS A 26 -1.13 24.91 -2.16
N ARG A 27 -1.06 25.25 -0.87
CA ARG A 27 -1.46 24.32 0.20
C ARG A 27 -2.91 23.89 0.08
N ASP A 28 -3.82 24.83 -0.20
CA ASP A 28 -5.23 24.53 -0.37
C ASP A 28 -5.50 23.70 -1.63
N PHE A 29 -4.72 23.89 -2.69
CA PHE A 29 -4.83 23.07 -3.90
C PHE A 29 -4.51 21.59 -3.65
N TYR A 30 -3.50 21.31 -2.81
CA TYR A 30 -3.13 19.95 -2.42
C TYR A 30 -3.95 19.40 -1.25
N ARG A 31 -4.89 20.17 -0.68
CA ARG A 31 -5.84 19.62 0.28
C ARG A 31 -6.71 18.59 -0.42
N ASP A 32 -6.87 17.45 0.25
CA ASP A 32 -7.74 16.39 -0.21
C ASP A 32 -9.18 16.90 -0.32
N ARG A 33 -9.75 16.84 -1.54
CA ARG A 33 -11.15 17.20 -1.79
C ARG A 33 -12.12 16.09 -1.40
N SER A 34 -11.64 14.85 -1.27
CA SER A 34 -12.49 13.69 -0.98
C SER A 34 -12.84 13.56 0.50
N GLY A 35 -12.12 14.28 1.38
CA GLY A 35 -12.31 14.24 2.84
C GLY A 35 -11.97 12.89 3.48
N MET A 36 -11.33 12.00 2.73
CA MET A 36 -10.98 10.64 3.16
C MET A 36 -9.61 10.59 3.84
N LEU A 37 -8.73 11.56 3.54
CA LEU A 37 -7.38 11.63 4.10
C LEU A 37 -7.34 12.55 5.33
N TYR A 38 -6.91 11.98 6.45
CA TYR A 38 -6.61 12.74 7.67
C TYR A 38 -5.40 13.64 7.46
N ILE A 39 -5.57 14.95 7.69
CA ILE A 39 -4.48 15.93 7.67
C ILE A 39 -3.47 15.54 8.75
N HIS A 40 -2.25 15.17 8.34
CA HIS A 40 -1.17 14.90 9.28
C HIS A 40 -0.54 16.21 9.74
N PRO A 41 -0.40 16.45 11.06
CA PRO A 41 0.15 17.70 11.60
C PRO A 41 1.65 17.87 11.35
N PHE A 42 2.34 16.82 10.91
CA PHE A 42 3.75 16.83 10.57
C PHE A 42 4.01 16.01 9.31
N PHE A 43 5.12 16.33 8.64
CA PHE A 43 5.56 15.57 7.48
C PHE A 43 6.12 14.22 7.92
N VAL A 44 5.54 13.13 7.42
CA VAL A 44 6.06 11.77 7.64
C VAL A 44 6.97 11.43 6.48
N LEU A 45 8.25 11.21 6.77
CA LEU A 45 9.20 10.72 5.78
C LEU A 45 8.79 9.29 5.36
N PRO A 46 8.70 9.01 4.06
CA PRO A 46 8.49 7.65 3.59
C PRO A 46 9.60 6.75 4.14
N MET A 47 9.22 5.60 4.69
CA MET A 47 10.19 4.58 5.11
C MET A 47 11.05 4.16 3.91
N LYS A 48 12.31 3.78 4.18
CA LYS A 48 13.18 3.25 3.13
C LYS A 48 12.57 1.97 2.57
N GLU A 49 12.70 1.77 1.26
CA GLU A 49 12.11 0.62 0.56
C GLU A 49 12.52 -0.71 1.21
N LYS A 50 13.79 -0.85 1.61
CA LYS A 50 14.32 -2.03 2.30
C LYS A 50 13.67 -2.33 3.65
N GLU A 51 13.19 -1.30 4.36
CA GLU A 51 12.49 -1.47 5.64
C GLU A 51 11.03 -1.87 5.42
N ARG A 52 10.41 -1.34 4.36
CA ARG A 52 9.03 -1.66 3.99
C ARG A 52 8.92 -3.05 3.35
N TYR A 53 9.90 -3.41 2.53
CA TYR A 53 9.99 -4.66 1.80
C TYR A 53 11.41 -5.21 1.94
N PRO A 54 11.70 -5.97 3.02
CA PRO A 54 13.00 -6.60 3.18
C PRO A 54 13.29 -7.53 2.00
N HIS A 55 14.53 -7.52 1.53
CA HIS A 55 14.95 -8.37 0.44
C HIS A 55 14.78 -9.84 0.83
N LEU A 56 14.37 -10.71 -0.10
CA LEU A 56 14.06 -12.12 0.20
C LEU A 56 15.25 -12.88 0.82
N LEU A 57 16.48 -12.46 0.50
CA LEU A 57 17.71 -13.04 1.06
C LEU A 57 18.09 -12.50 2.45
N ASP A 58 17.50 -11.38 2.87
CA ASP A 58 17.72 -10.76 4.18
C ASP A 58 16.73 -11.29 5.23
N ILE A 59 15.74 -12.09 4.80
CA ILE A 59 14.78 -12.74 5.68
C ILE A 59 15.53 -13.87 6.43
N PRO A 60 15.50 -13.90 7.77
CA PRO A 60 16.13 -14.97 8.52
C PRO A 60 15.57 -16.32 8.09
N LEU A 61 16.42 -17.36 8.09
CA LEU A 61 16.01 -18.71 7.73
C LEU A 61 14.75 -19.08 8.53
N LEU A 62 13.65 -19.34 7.82
CA LEU A 62 12.38 -19.64 8.45
C LEU A 62 12.53 -20.86 9.36
N SER A 63 12.00 -20.77 10.59
CA SER A 63 11.91 -21.95 11.46
C SER A 63 11.19 -23.09 10.74
N ALA A 64 11.59 -24.33 11.02
CA ALA A 64 10.96 -25.53 10.45
C ALA A 64 9.42 -25.53 10.62
N LYS A 65 8.92 -25.02 11.75
CA LYS A 65 7.48 -24.87 12.01
C LYS A 65 6.82 -23.88 11.05
N THR A 66 7.45 -22.73 10.83
CA THR A 66 6.95 -21.68 9.93
C THR A 66 6.99 -22.15 8.49
N HIS A 67 8.09 -22.78 8.07
CA HIS A 67 8.22 -23.34 6.73
C HIS A 67 7.17 -24.45 6.48
N TRP A 68 6.91 -25.32 7.45
CA TRP A 68 5.86 -26.33 7.36
C TRP A 68 4.46 -25.72 7.25
N HIS A 69 4.17 -24.66 8.01
CA HIS A 69 2.89 -23.95 7.90
C HIS A 69 2.73 -23.30 6.52
N LEU A 70 3.73 -22.57 6.04
CA LEU A 70 3.73 -21.91 4.72
C LEU A 70 3.53 -22.91 3.58
N ARG A 71 4.17 -24.08 3.65
CA ARG A 71 3.95 -25.13 2.65
C ARG A 71 2.53 -25.66 2.65
N ARG A 72 1.82 -25.68 3.78
CA ARG A 72 0.42 -26.13 3.84
C ARG A 72 -0.58 -25.12 3.30
N VAL A 73 -0.32 -23.84 3.49
CA VAL A 73 -1.20 -22.76 3.00
C VAL A 73 -0.86 -22.29 1.59
N SER A 74 0.24 -22.78 1.02
CA SER A 74 0.65 -22.46 -0.34
C SER A 74 -0.43 -22.87 -1.35
N PRO A 75 -0.75 -22.02 -2.35
CA PRO A 75 -1.71 -22.36 -3.41
C PRO A 75 -1.28 -23.58 -4.24
N LEU A 76 0.01 -23.92 -4.24
CA LEU A 76 0.54 -25.13 -4.87
C LEU A 76 0.24 -26.40 -4.08
N ASN A 77 -0.05 -26.27 -2.77
CA ASN A 77 -0.43 -27.40 -1.93
C ASN A 77 -1.93 -27.66 -2.07
N ILE A 78 -2.32 -28.22 -3.21
CA ILE A 78 -3.69 -28.61 -3.46
C ILE A 78 -3.98 -29.85 -2.60
N PRO A 79 -4.91 -29.77 -1.62
CA PRO A 79 -5.22 -30.91 -0.79
C PRO A 79 -5.78 -32.04 -1.66
N THR A 80 -5.28 -33.26 -1.45
CA THR A 80 -5.73 -34.46 -2.19
C THR A 80 -7.06 -35.01 -1.69
N TYR A 81 -7.58 -34.49 -0.59
CA TYR A 81 -8.87 -34.84 -0.03
C TYR A 81 -9.46 -33.64 0.72
N GLN A 82 -10.78 -33.56 0.78
CA GLN A 82 -11.50 -32.64 1.67
C GLN A 82 -12.20 -33.47 2.75
N THR A 83 -12.14 -33.03 4.00
CA THR A 83 -12.85 -33.68 5.10
C THR A 83 -14.05 -32.82 5.49
N PHE A 84 -15.25 -33.40 5.48
CA PHE A 84 -16.45 -32.71 5.97
C PHE A 84 -16.43 -32.58 7.49
N PRO A 85 -17.22 -31.66 8.09
CA PRO A 85 -17.42 -31.59 9.53
C PRO A 85 -17.91 -32.92 10.15
N SER A 86 -18.57 -33.77 9.34
CA SER A 86 -18.97 -35.13 9.72
C SER A 86 -17.81 -36.13 9.79
N GLY A 87 -16.58 -35.72 9.50
CA GLY A 87 -15.39 -36.57 9.45
C GLY A 87 -15.22 -37.38 8.16
N LYS A 88 -16.21 -37.37 7.27
CA LYS A 88 -16.13 -38.08 5.98
C LYS A 88 -15.12 -37.42 5.04
N ARG A 89 -14.22 -38.22 4.47
CA ARG A 89 -13.25 -37.77 3.47
C ARG A 89 -13.81 -37.96 2.07
N ILE A 90 -13.65 -36.95 1.23
CA ILE A 90 -14.10 -36.91 -0.15
C ILE A 90 -12.91 -37.10 -1.08
N SER A 91 -13.10 -37.86 -2.15
CA SER A 91 -12.10 -38.01 -3.21
C SER A 91 -11.89 -36.71 -4.00
N THR A 92 -10.76 -36.58 -4.68
CA THR A 92 -10.48 -35.44 -5.58
C THR A 92 -11.55 -35.27 -6.67
N LYS A 93 -12.03 -36.38 -7.24
CA LYS A 93 -13.02 -36.39 -8.32
C LYS A 93 -14.37 -35.82 -7.86
N GLU A 94 -14.85 -36.26 -6.71
CA GLU A 94 -16.12 -35.80 -6.15
C GLU A 94 -16.07 -34.33 -5.72
N ARG A 95 -14.92 -33.89 -5.15
CA ARG A 95 -14.67 -32.46 -4.89
C ARG A 95 -14.72 -31.64 -6.17
N GLN A 96 -14.08 -32.11 -7.25
CA GLN A 96 -14.05 -31.39 -8.52
C GLN A 96 -15.46 -31.23 -9.09
N ASN A 97 -16.25 -32.31 -9.13
CA ASN A 97 -17.63 -32.28 -9.61
C ASN A 97 -18.48 -31.28 -8.82
N ARG A 98 -18.31 -31.23 -7.49
CA ARG A 98 -19.00 -30.26 -6.63
C ARG A 98 -18.58 -28.83 -6.97
N ASN A 99 -17.27 -28.58 -7.06
CA ASN A 99 -16.77 -27.24 -7.37
C ASN A 99 -17.31 -26.76 -8.73
N THR A 100 -17.23 -27.59 -9.78
CA THR A 100 -17.79 -27.26 -11.09
C THR A 100 -19.30 -26.97 -11.03
N TYR A 101 -20.05 -27.72 -10.23
CA TYR A 101 -21.49 -27.49 -10.07
C TYR A 101 -21.81 -26.10 -9.49
N PHE A 102 -21.01 -25.60 -8.53
CA PHE A 102 -21.21 -24.28 -7.96
C PHE A 102 -20.76 -23.15 -8.89
N GLU A 103 -19.65 -23.33 -9.62
CA GLU A 103 -19.19 -22.35 -10.62
C GLU A 103 -20.24 -22.11 -11.72
N TYR A 104 -20.92 -23.15 -12.20
CA TYR A 104 -21.96 -23.01 -13.22
C TYR A 104 -23.31 -22.48 -12.70
N ARG A 105 -23.47 -22.33 -11.37
CA ARG A 105 -24.69 -21.81 -10.74
C ARG A 105 -24.58 -20.33 -10.35
N ALA A 106 -23.37 -19.77 -10.27
CA ALA A 106 -23.10 -18.37 -9.93
C ALA A 106 -23.24 -17.47 -11.16
#